data_AF-A0A966E0L3-F1
#
_entry.id   AF-A0A966E0L3-F1
#
_cell.length_a   1.000
_cell.length_b   1.000
_cell.length_c   1.000
_cell.angle_alpha   90.00
_cell.angle_beta   90.00
_cell.angle_gamma   90.00
#
_symmetry.space_group_name_H-M   'P 1'
#
loop_
_entity.id
_entity.type
_entity.pdbx_description
1 polymer ?
#
loop_
_entity_poly.entity_id
_entity_poly.type
_entity_poly.pdbx_seq_one_letter_code
_entity_poly.pdbx_strand_id
1 'polypeptide(L)'
;QLSPEERYPIFKVQLTDASPGGYCLEWSADLPGDTRTGDIVSVKEGKGQDWVVAVIRWVNQLESTKTLVGLELLSPRAKPYGAQIHRKTGKKTAPMRVLLLPEIKLVGQPHTLITPRAGFREGQKINLVRENEEYFIQLQRLVTITGSFAQFDFRYIKQLGEVLGEGMYGEHHSPYDSLWSKI
;
A
#
# COMPACT_ATOMS: atom_id res chain seq x y z
N GLN A 1 25.28 -12.61 1.80
CA GLN A 1 23.91 -12.12 1.58
C GLN A 1 22.97 -13.27 1.93
N LEU A 2 21.94 -13.06 2.76
CA LEU A 2 20.94 -14.10 3.06
C LEU A 2 20.23 -14.54 1.78
N SER A 3 19.90 -15.83 1.68
CA SER A 3 19.06 -16.39 0.63
C SER A 3 17.62 -15.83 0.71
N PRO A 4 16.81 -15.91 -0.35
CA PRO A 4 15.40 -15.47 -0.29
C PRO A 4 14.60 -16.17 0.81
N GLU A 5 14.86 -17.46 1.04
CA GLU A 5 14.20 -18.26 2.08
C GLU A 5 14.57 -17.79 3.49
N GLU A 6 15.82 -17.35 3.68
CA GLU A 6 16.29 -16.77 4.94
C GLU A 6 15.81 -15.33 5.14
N ARG A 7 15.53 -14.58 4.06
CA ARG A 7 15.01 -13.20 4.14
C ARG A 7 13.51 -13.13 4.36
N TYR A 8 12.78 -14.11 3.83
CA TYR A 8 11.32 -14.16 3.83
C TYR A 8 10.86 -15.56 4.26
N PRO A 9 11.03 -15.92 5.55
CA PRO A 9 10.67 -17.24 6.03
C PRO A 9 9.16 -17.47 5.86
N ILE A 10 8.81 -18.65 5.35
CA ILE A 10 7.42 -19.08 5.18
C ILE A 10 7.09 -20.12 6.24
N PHE A 11 6.04 -19.87 7.00
CA PHE A 11 5.56 -20.77 8.03
C PHE A 11 4.29 -21.48 7.58
N LYS A 12 4.19 -22.77 7.91
CA LYS A 12 2.94 -23.52 7.77
C LYS A 12 2.22 -23.50 9.09
N VAL A 13 0.95 -23.13 9.05
CA VAL A 13 0.11 -22.89 10.21
C VAL A 13 -1.27 -23.48 9.94
N GLN A 14 -2.03 -23.73 11.00
CA GLN A 14 -3.37 -24.28 10.86
C GLN A 14 -4.40 -23.15 10.78
N LEU A 15 -5.30 -23.23 9.80
CA LEU A 15 -6.45 -22.34 9.71
C LEU A 15 -7.56 -22.90 10.61
N THR A 16 -7.97 -22.13 11.62
CA THR A 16 -9.00 -22.53 12.58
C THR A 16 -10.37 -22.00 12.19
N ASP A 17 -10.43 -20.76 11.72
CA ASP A 17 -11.66 -20.10 11.29
C ASP A 17 -11.38 -19.12 10.15
N ALA A 18 -12.35 -18.92 9.26
CA ALA A 18 -12.23 -18.04 8.11
C ALA A 18 -13.54 -17.30 7.83
N SER A 19 -13.40 -16.02 7.52
CA SER A 19 -14.47 -15.16 7.03
C SER A 19 -13.98 -14.39 5.80
N PRO A 20 -14.88 -13.72 5.04
CA PRO A 20 -14.46 -12.89 3.91
C PRO A 20 -13.44 -11.79 4.26
N GLY A 21 -13.40 -11.34 5.52
CA GLY A 21 -12.54 -10.25 5.97
C GLY A 21 -11.32 -10.66 6.80
N GLY A 22 -11.17 -11.94 7.13
CA GLY A 22 -10.16 -12.33 8.12
C GLY A 22 -10.07 -13.82 8.40
N TYR A 23 -8.94 -14.20 8.98
CA TYR A 23 -8.63 -15.58 9.37
C TYR A 23 -8.27 -15.65 10.86
N CYS A 24 -8.60 -16.77 11.49
CA CYS A 24 -8.03 -17.19 12.75
C CYS A 24 -7.04 -18.33 12.50
N LEU A 25 -5.78 -18.13 12.86
CA LEU A 25 -4.72 -19.12 12.68
C LEU A 25 -4.34 -19.72 14.04
N GLU A 26 -4.16 -21.04 14.11
CA GLU A 26 -3.50 -21.72 15.21
C GLU A 26 -2.03 -21.97 14.86
N TRP A 27 -1.16 -21.54 15.77
CA TRP A 27 0.27 -21.75 15.75
C TRP A 27 0.64 -22.74 16.86
N SER A 28 1.11 -23.93 16.48
CA SER A 28 1.46 -25.01 17.41
C SER A 28 2.95 -25.00 17.82
N ALA A 29 3.70 -23.99 17.38
CA ALA A 29 5.10 -23.75 17.71
C ALA A 29 5.25 -22.34 18.28
N ASP A 30 6.46 -21.97 18.71
CA ASP A 30 6.75 -20.59 19.05
C ASP A 30 6.52 -19.69 17.83
N LEU A 31 5.85 -18.55 18.06
CA LEU A 31 5.70 -17.53 17.03
C LEU A 31 7.10 -17.04 16.62
N PRO A 32 7.36 -16.91 15.31
CA PRO A 32 8.68 -16.52 14.83
C PRO A 32 9.01 -15.08 15.20
N GLY A 33 10.23 -14.88 15.71
CA GLY A 33 10.86 -13.58 15.86
C GLY A 33 10.09 -12.62 16.77
N ASP A 34 9.95 -11.37 16.31
CA ASP A 34 9.31 -10.26 17.02
C ASP A 34 7.89 -9.96 16.53
N THR A 35 7.19 -10.98 16.00
CA THR A 35 5.80 -10.88 15.50
C THR A 35 4.88 -10.23 16.54
N ARG A 36 4.20 -9.15 16.14
CA ARG A 36 3.33 -8.35 17.02
C ARG A 36 1.99 -8.02 16.38
N THR A 37 1.03 -7.67 17.23
CA THR A 37 -0.19 -6.99 16.80
C THR A 37 0.15 -5.71 16.04
N GLY A 38 -0.45 -5.56 14.86
CA GLY A 38 -0.23 -4.44 13.96
C GLY A 38 0.80 -4.68 12.87
N ASP A 39 1.48 -5.83 12.86
CA ASP A 39 2.40 -6.20 11.78
C ASP A 39 1.66 -6.61 10.52
N ILE A 40 2.26 -6.25 9.38
CA ILE A 40 1.79 -6.68 8.06
C ILE A 40 2.39 -8.04 7.78
N VAL A 41 1.53 -8.95 7.34
CA VAL A 41 1.91 -10.29 6.91
C VAL A 41 1.35 -10.58 5.52
N SER A 42 1.82 -11.67 4.93
CA SER A 42 1.20 -12.25 3.76
C SER A 42 0.75 -13.67 4.09
N VAL A 43 -0.45 -14.03 3.67
CA VAL A 43 -1.05 -15.35 3.90
C VAL A 43 -1.52 -15.95 2.58
N LYS A 44 -1.48 -17.28 2.49
CA LYS A 44 -2.05 -18.05 1.38
C LYS A 44 -2.58 -19.38 1.93
N GLU A 45 -3.69 -19.89 1.42
CA GLU A 45 -4.32 -21.10 1.98
C GLU A 45 -3.72 -22.39 1.40
N GLY A 46 -3.01 -22.32 0.27
CA GLY A 46 -2.50 -23.52 -0.38
C GLY A 46 -1.45 -23.30 -1.46
N LYS A 47 -1.03 -24.40 -2.10
CA LYS A 47 -0.13 -24.36 -3.26
C LYS A 47 -0.92 -23.90 -4.49
N GLY A 48 -0.47 -22.82 -5.12
CA GLY A 48 -1.08 -22.27 -6.33
C GLY A 48 -2.05 -21.11 -6.12
N GLN A 49 -2.35 -20.74 -4.88
CA GLN A 49 -3.05 -19.50 -4.57
C GLN A 49 -2.08 -18.31 -4.46
N ASP A 50 -2.59 -17.13 -4.82
CA ASP A 50 -1.89 -15.86 -4.63
C ASP A 50 -1.78 -15.50 -3.14
N TRP A 51 -0.72 -14.77 -2.81
CA TRP A 51 -0.56 -14.19 -1.48
C TRP A 51 -1.51 -13.02 -1.27
N VAL A 52 -2.19 -13.02 -0.13
CA VAL A 52 -3.04 -11.93 0.33
C VAL A 52 -2.28 -11.12 1.37
N VAL A 53 -2.34 -9.79 1.28
CA VAL A 53 -1.79 -8.90 2.31
C VAL A 53 -2.78 -8.83 3.46
N ALA A 54 -2.28 -9.04 4.67
CA ALA A 54 -3.08 -9.03 5.89
C ALA A 54 -2.36 -8.30 7.03
N VAL A 55 -3.09 -8.02 8.10
CA VAL A 55 -2.54 -7.44 9.34
C VAL A 55 -2.91 -8.30 10.54
N ILE A 56 -1.97 -8.47 11.46
CA ILE A 56 -2.23 -9.14 12.73
C ILE A 56 -3.05 -8.21 13.62
N ARG A 57 -4.29 -8.58 13.96
CA ARG A 57 -5.19 -7.80 14.81
C ARG A 57 -5.10 -8.18 16.29
N TRP A 58 -4.78 -9.42 16.58
CA TRP A 58 -4.56 -9.89 17.95
C TRP A 58 -3.73 -11.17 17.94
N VAL A 59 -3.04 -11.40 19.05
CA VAL A 59 -2.31 -12.63 19.35
C VAL A 59 -2.78 -13.07 20.73
N ASN A 60 -3.22 -14.31 20.85
CA ASN A 60 -3.72 -14.87 22.10
C ASN A 60 -3.03 -16.20 22.39
N GLN A 61 -2.23 -16.24 23.46
CA GLN A 61 -1.56 -17.45 23.91
C GLN A 61 -2.48 -18.19 24.89
N LEU A 62 -3.03 -19.33 24.46
CA LEU A 62 -4.00 -20.08 25.27
C LEU A 62 -3.29 -21.00 26.28
N GLU A 63 -2.25 -21.68 25.83
CA GLU A 63 -1.42 -22.62 26.62
C GLU A 63 0.05 -22.46 26.19
N SER A 64 0.99 -23.13 26.87
CA SER A 64 2.43 -23.04 26.53
C SER A 64 2.77 -23.58 25.12
N THR A 65 1.84 -24.22 24.42
CA THR A 65 2.06 -24.89 23.13
C THR A 65 1.15 -24.36 22.00
N LYS A 66 0.18 -23.50 22.30
CA LYS A 66 -0.81 -23.02 21.33
C LYS A 66 -0.98 -21.52 21.38
N THR A 67 -0.74 -20.89 20.24
CA THR A 67 -1.01 -19.46 20.05
C THR A 67 -2.03 -19.27 18.93
N LEU A 68 -3.09 -18.54 19.20
CA LEU A 68 -4.05 -18.09 18.21
C LEU A 68 -3.67 -16.71 17.69
N VAL A 69 -3.81 -16.50 16.38
CA VAL A 69 -3.51 -15.23 15.72
C VAL A 69 -4.69 -14.85 14.83
N GLY A 70 -5.27 -13.68 15.11
CA GLY A 70 -6.31 -13.10 14.27
C GLY A 70 -5.72 -12.22 13.18
N LEU A 71 -6.01 -12.55 11.92
CA LEU A 71 -5.65 -11.76 10.76
C LEU A 71 -6.87 -11.02 10.19
N GLU A 72 -6.68 -9.77 9.81
CA GLU A 72 -7.58 -9.08 8.89
C GLU A 72 -6.96 -9.03 7.49
N LEU A 73 -7.72 -9.45 6.49
CA LEU A 73 -7.31 -9.42 5.09
C LEU A 73 -7.49 -8.00 4.54
N LEU A 74 -6.41 -7.40 4.05
CA LEU A 74 -6.41 -6.02 3.56
C LEU A 74 -6.62 -5.94 2.04
N SER A 75 -5.90 -6.77 1.28
CA SER A 75 -6.01 -6.79 -0.18
C SER A 75 -5.41 -8.07 -0.78
N PRO A 76 -6.03 -8.64 -1.82
CA PRO A 76 -5.48 -9.80 -2.52
C PRO A 76 -4.23 -9.47 -3.34
N ARG A 77 -3.90 -8.17 -3.54
CA ARG A 77 -2.74 -7.74 -4.32
C ARG A 77 -2.12 -6.50 -3.68
N ALA A 78 -0.81 -6.37 -3.82
CA ALA A 78 -0.11 -5.13 -3.49
C ALA A 78 0.96 -4.83 -4.54
N LYS A 79 1.15 -3.55 -4.84
CA LYS A 79 2.23 -3.07 -5.70
C LYS A 79 3.23 -2.27 -4.86
N PRO A 80 4.53 -2.61 -4.85
CA PRO A 80 5.54 -1.84 -4.13
C PRO A 80 5.89 -0.55 -4.89
N TYR A 81 6.00 0.56 -4.16
CA TYR A 81 6.47 1.83 -4.70
C TYR A 81 7.50 2.48 -3.77
N GLY A 82 8.29 3.40 -4.32
CA GLY A 82 9.00 4.42 -3.55
C GLY A 82 8.12 5.68 -3.44
N ALA A 83 7.84 6.12 -2.22
CA ALA A 83 7.18 7.39 -1.96
C ALA A 83 8.20 8.50 -1.72
N GLN A 84 8.14 9.55 -2.53
CA GLN A 84 8.97 10.75 -2.40
C GLN A 84 8.12 11.93 -1.96
N ILE A 85 8.50 12.56 -0.86
CA ILE A 85 7.82 13.74 -0.32
C ILE A 85 8.40 14.99 -0.98
N HIS A 86 7.52 15.87 -1.48
CA HIS A 86 7.93 17.19 -1.95
C HIS A 86 8.09 18.13 -0.76
N ARG A 87 9.29 18.69 -0.59
CA ARG A 87 9.50 19.77 0.38
C ARG A 87 9.17 21.11 -0.26
N LYS A 88 8.72 22.07 0.55
CA LYS A 88 8.43 23.47 0.10
C LYS A 88 9.61 24.14 -0.60
N THR A 89 10.84 23.67 -0.35
CA THR A 89 12.08 24.15 -0.97
C THR A 89 12.35 23.54 -2.36
N GLY A 90 11.43 22.76 -2.93
CA GLY A 90 11.60 22.07 -4.22
C GLY A 90 12.44 20.79 -4.18
N LYS A 91 13.06 20.44 -3.04
CA LYS A 91 13.85 19.21 -2.89
C LYS A 91 12.94 18.00 -2.61
N LYS A 92 13.17 16.90 -3.34
CA LYS A 92 12.53 15.59 -3.07
C LYS A 92 13.29 14.84 -1.98
N THR A 93 12.59 14.10 -1.13
CA THR A 93 13.22 13.17 -0.18
C THR A 93 13.72 11.91 -0.90
N ALA A 94 14.63 11.18 -0.25
CA ALA A 94 14.89 9.79 -0.64
C ALA A 94 13.56 9.00 -0.64
N PRO A 95 13.36 8.08 -1.60
CA PRO A 95 12.13 7.29 -1.69
C PRO A 95 12.01 6.38 -0.46
N MET A 96 10.85 6.41 0.20
CA MET A 96 10.49 5.50 1.27
C MET A 96 9.64 4.36 0.71
N ARG A 97 9.85 3.13 1.16
CA ARG A 97 9.07 1.98 0.68
C ARG A 97 7.62 2.09 1.15
N VAL A 98 6.69 1.91 0.22
CA VAL A 98 5.25 1.91 0.47
C VAL A 98 4.60 0.79 -0.34
N LEU A 99 3.40 0.35 0.08
CA LEU A 99 2.60 -0.63 -0.65
C LEU A 99 1.29 0.01 -1.09
N LEU A 100 1.05 0.04 -2.39
CA LEU A 100 -0.24 0.42 -2.95
C LEU A 100 -1.13 -0.82 -2.98
N LEU A 101 -2.24 -0.75 -2.26
CA LEU A 101 -3.31 -1.74 -2.30
C LEU A 101 -4.33 -1.29 -3.34
N PRO A 102 -4.54 -2.05 -4.44
CA PRO A 102 -5.46 -1.67 -5.50
C PRO A 102 -6.91 -1.61 -5.03
N GLU A 103 -7.72 -0.84 -5.75
CA GLU A 103 -9.18 -0.81 -5.61
C GLU A 103 -9.79 -2.19 -5.90
N ILE A 104 -10.79 -2.58 -5.10
CA ILE A 104 -11.63 -3.76 -5.32
C ILE A 104 -13.05 -3.30 -5.66
N LYS A 105 -13.28 -3.04 -6.95
CA LYS A 105 -14.53 -2.45 -7.46
C LYS A 105 -15.79 -3.23 -7.06
N LEU A 106 -15.70 -4.56 -7.06
CA LEU A 106 -16.83 -5.45 -6.78
C LEU A 106 -17.46 -5.21 -5.40
N VAL A 107 -16.65 -4.79 -4.42
CA VAL A 107 -17.08 -4.57 -3.04
C VAL A 107 -16.96 -3.09 -2.62
N GLY A 108 -16.73 -2.19 -3.59
CA GLY A 108 -16.62 -0.76 -3.34
C GLY A 108 -15.42 -0.34 -2.48
N GLN A 109 -14.38 -1.18 -2.37
CA GLN A 109 -13.20 -0.87 -1.56
C GLN A 109 -12.23 -0.01 -2.38
N PRO A 110 -11.92 1.23 -1.96
CA PRO A 110 -11.02 2.12 -2.69
C PRO A 110 -9.57 1.64 -2.62
N HIS A 111 -8.74 2.17 -3.51
CA HIS A 111 -7.29 1.99 -3.41
C HIS A 111 -6.75 2.71 -2.17
N THR A 112 -5.79 2.08 -1.50
CA THR A 112 -5.14 2.65 -0.31
C THR A 112 -3.63 2.51 -0.41
N LEU A 113 -2.92 3.30 0.38
CA LEU A 113 -1.47 3.27 0.47
C LEU A 113 -1.04 2.94 1.90
N ILE A 114 -0.35 1.82 2.07
CA ILE A 114 0.37 1.50 3.29
C ILE A 114 1.72 2.20 3.25
N THR A 115 2.03 2.90 4.34
CA THR A 115 3.24 3.69 4.53
C THR A 115 3.91 3.33 5.86
N PRO A 116 5.20 3.65 6.05
CA PRO A 116 5.78 3.67 7.38
C PRO A 116 4.93 4.52 8.32
N ARG A 117 4.81 4.10 9.59
CA ARG A 117 3.99 4.79 10.60
C ARG A 117 4.31 6.30 10.70
N ALA A 118 5.56 6.69 10.50
CA ALA A 118 6.02 8.08 10.59
C ALA A 118 6.41 8.65 9.22
N GLY A 119 6.28 9.97 9.06
CA GLY A 119 6.72 10.72 7.88
C GLY A 119 5.62 11.07 6.87
N PHE A 120 4.42 10.49 7.03
CA PHE A 120 3.26 10.70 6.17
C PHE A 120 2.08 11.25 6.97
N ARG A 121 1.29 12.13 6.35
CA ARG A 121 0.07 12.72 6.95
C ARG A 121 -0.98 13.01 5.90
N GLU A 122 -2.21 13.15 6.37
CA GLU A 122 -3.35 13.61 5.56
C GLU A 122 -3.05 14.94 4.85
N GLY A 123 -3.57 15.09 3.64
CA GLY A 123 -3.38 16.25 2.77
C GLY A 123 -2.00 16.34 2.10
N GLN A 124 -1.04 15.50 2.46
CA GLN A 124 0.31 15.53 1.91
C GLN A 124 0.35 15.03 0.47
N LYS A 125 1.07 15.76 -0.38
CA LYS A 125 1.31 15.38 -1.78
C LYS A 125 2.64 14.64 -1.90
N ILE A 126 2.63 13.51 -2.59
CA ILE A 126 3.81 12.65 -2.77
C ILE A 126 3.86 12.11 -4.21
N ASN A 127 5.07 11.80 -4.68
CA ASN A 127 5.25 11.00 -5.90
C ASN A 127 5.42 9.54 -5.50
N LEU A 128 4.66 8.66 -6.14
CA LEU A 128 4.91 7.23 -6.14
C LEU A 128 5.74 6.91 -7.37
N VAL A 129 6.90 6.28 -7.17
CA VAL A 129 7.81 5.88 -8.25
C VAL A 129 8.10 4.39 -8.18
N ARG A 130 8.02 3.71 -9.31
CA ARG A 130 8.39 2.29 -9.46
C ARG A 130 8.78 2.04 -10.91
N GLU A 131 10.05 1.75 -11.16
CA GLU A 131 10.56 1.48 -12.52
C GLU A 131 10.05 2.53 -13.54
N ASN A 132 9.07 2.16 -14.38
CA ASN A 132 8.48 3.01 -15.42
C ASN A 132 7.11 3.62 -15.05
N GLU A 133 6.65 3.45 -13.81
CA GLU A 133 5.41 4.00 -13.27
C GLU A 133 5.73 5.21 -12.35
N GLU A 134 5.22 6.40 -12.66
CA GLU A 134 5.22 7.56 -11.76
C GLU A 134 3.81 8.15 -11.61
N TYR A 135 3.34 8.26 -10.36
CA TYR A 135 2.06 8.84 -10.02
C TYR A 135 2.24 10.00 -9.05
N PHE A 136 1.55 11.12 -9.31
CA PHE A 136 1.43 12.18 -8.34
C PHE A 136 0.10 12.03 -7.58
N ILE A 137 0.18 11.85 -6.26
CA ILE A 137 -1.00 11.60 -5.43
C ILE A 137 -1.06 12.56 -4.24
N GLN A 138 -2.26 12.70 -3.69
CA GLN A 138 -2.48 13.35 -2.40
C GLN A 138 -3.07 12.34 -1.43
N LEU A 139 -2.39 12.13 -0.30
CA LEU A 139 -2.95 11.38 0.83
C LEU A 139 -4.17 12.12 1.35
N GLN A 140 -5.27 11.42 1.52
CA GLN A 140 -6.52 11.99 2.00
C GLN A 140 -6.71 11.61 3.46
N ARG A 141 -7.50 10.57 3.73
CA ARG A 141 -7.88 10.14 5.07
C ARG A 141 -6.97 9.02 5.55
N LEU A 142 -6.56 9.07 6.81
CA LEU A 142 -5.92 7.98 7.54
C LEU A 142 -6.99 6.93 7.86
N VAL A 143 -6.90 5.78 7.22
CA VAL A 143 -7.83 4.66 7.38
C VAL A 143 -7.51 3.86 8.63
N THR A 144 -6.23 3.61 8.88
CA THR A 144 -5.75 2.82 10.02
C THR A 144 -4.31 3.19 10.34
N ILE A 145 -3.96 3.10 11.63
CA ILE A 145 -2.58 3.23 12.10
C ILE A 145 -2.31 2.13 13.14
N THR A 146 -1.17 1.46 13.00
CA THR A 146 -0.70 0.42 13.94
C THR A 146 0.68 0.82 14.45
N GLY A 147 1.26 0.06 15.39
CA GLY A 147 2.65 0.26 15.82
C GLY A 147 3.66 0.25 14.66
N SER A 148 3.33 -0.40 13.55
CA SER A 148 4.26 -0.72 12.46
C SER A 148 4.00 0.09 11.18
N PHE A 149 2.74 0.45 10.87
CA PHE A 149 2.39 1.17 9.64
C PHE A 149 1.24 2.18 9.81
N ALA A 150 1.06 3.01 8.78
CA ALA A 150 -0.13 3.84 8.58
C ALA A 150 -0.70 3.60 7.19
N GLN A 151 -2.02 3.52 7.06
CA GLN A 151 -2.73 3.28 5.81
C GLN A 151 -3.63 4.46 5.49
N PHE A 152 -3.53 4.97 4.26
CA PHE A 152 -4.27 6.14 3.80
C PHE A 152 -5.11 5.81 2.56
N ASP A 153 -6.31 6.35 2.52
CA ASP A 153 -6.98 6.61 1.24
C ASP A 153 -6.22 7.74 0.53
N PHE A 154 -6.22 7.74 -0.80
CA PHE A 154 -5.57 8.80 -1.57
C PHE A 154 -6.32 9.08 -2.86
N ARG A 155 -5.96 10.20 -3.51
CA ARG A 155 -6.42 10.52 -4.87
C ARG A 155 -5.24 10.77 -5.79
N TYR A 156 -5.38 10.37 -7.05
CA TYR A 156 -4.47 10.76 -8.11
C TYR A 156 -4.66 12.25 -8.45
N ILE A 157 -3.56 12.97 -8.65
CA ILE A 157 -3.54 14.34 -9.13
C ILE A 157 -3.14 14.38 -10.61
N LYS A 158 -2.11 13.62 -11.02
CA LYS A 158 -1.67 13.44 -12.41
C LYS A 158 -0.99 12.08 -12.59
N GLN A 159 -1.22 11.42 -13.71
CA GLN A 159 -0.43 10.29 -14.19
C GLN A 159 0.52 10.82 -15.29
N LEU A 160 1.84 10.68 -15.11
CA LEU A 160 2.81 11.34 -16.00
C LEU A 160 2.71 10.86 -17.47
N GLY A 161 2.09 9.69 -17.72
CA GLY A 161 1.79 9.18 -19.05
C GLY A 161 0.87 10.08 -19.90
N GLU A 162 0.09 10.97 -19.30
CA GLU A 162 -0.77 11.92 -20.04
C GLU A 162 0.01 13.17 -20.52
N VAL A 163 1.08 13.57 -19.82
CA VAL A 163 1.83 14.79 -20.14
C VAL A 163 2.72 14.61 -21.38
N LEU A 164 3.13 13.37 -21.69
CA LEU A 164 3.89 13.08 -22.91
C LEU A 164 3.00 13.02 -24.17
N GLY A 165 1.67 12.94 -24.02
CA GLY A 165 0.72 13.01 -25.13
C GLY A 165 0.30 14.45 -25.50
N GLU A 166 0.37 15.38 -24.55
CA GLU A 166 -0.05 16.79 -24.75
C GLU A 166 1.08 17.69 -25.30
N GLY A 167 2.32 17.20 -25.37
CA GLY A 167 3.50 17.98 -25.77
C GLY A 167 3.87 17.97 -27.27
N MET A 168 3.14 17.26 -28.13
CA MET A 168 3.50 17.11 -29.56
C MET A 168 2.54 17.78 -30.57
N TYR A 169 1.52 18.51 -30.11
CA TYR A 169 0.74 19.43 -30.94
C TYR A 169 0.66 20.80 -30.26
N GLY A 170 1.81 21.49 -30.19
CA GLY A 170 1.86 22.89 -29.80
C GLY A 170 1.40 23.79 -30.94
N GLU A 171 0.11 24.10 -31.03
CA GLU A 171 -0.34 25.34 -31.65
C GLU A 171 -0.45 26.42 -30.57
N HIS A 172 0.40 27.43 -30.71
CA HIS A 172 0.40 28.65 -29.92
C HIS A 172 -0.91 29.42 -30.13
N HIS A 173 -1.87 29.32 -29.20
CA HIS A 173 -2.95 30.29 -29.13
C HIS A 173 -2.56 31.40 -28.14
N SER A 174 -2.14 32.53 -28.69
CA SER A 174 -1.89 33.77 -27.96
C SER A 174 -3.23 34.41 -27.56
N PRO A 175 -3.36 35.06 -26.39
CA PRO A 175 -4.62 35.68 -25.93
C PRO A 175 -5.07 36.89 -26.76
N TYR A 176 -4.30 37.29 -27.77
CA TYR A 176 -4.53 38.48 -28.59
C TYR A 176 -5.43 38.24 -29.83
N ASP A 177 -5.75 36.99 -30.16
CA ASP A 177 -6.57 36.68 -31.36
C ASP A 177 -8.07 36.96 -31.21
N SER A 178 -8.56 37.30 -30.00
CA SER A 178 -9.99 37.47 -29.76
C SER A 178 -10.56 38.86 -30.07
N LEU A 179 -9.78 39.79 -30.64
CA LEU A 179 -10.25 41.15 -30.96
C LEU A 179 -10.66 41.38 -32.42
N TRP A 180 -10.37 40.44 -33.33
CA TRP A 180 -10.64 40.63 -34.76
C TRP A 180 -11.81 39.81 -35.31
N SER A 181 -12.55 39.07 -34.47
CA SER A 181 -13.70 38.26 -34.92
C SER A 181 -15.05 38.97 -34.84
N LYS A 182 -15.08 40.29 -34.66
CA LYS A 182 -16.30 41.09 -34.71
C LYS A 182 -16.14 42.32 -35.59
N ILE A 183 -16.08 42.09 -36.91
CA ILE A 183 -16.60 42.99 -37.95
C ILE A 183 -17.34 42.12 -38.97
#